data_AF-A0A8T6QHF1-F1
#
_entry.id   AF-A0A8T6QHF1-F1
#
_cell.length_a   1.000
_cell.length_b   1.000
_cell.length_c   1.000
_cell.angle_alpha   90.00
_cell.angle_beta   90.00
_cell.angle_gamma   90.00
#
_symmetry.space_group_name_H-M   'P 1'
#
loop_
_entity.id
_entity.type
_entity.pdbx_description
1 polymer ?
#
loop_
_entity_poly.entity_id
_entity_poly.type
_entity_poly.pdbx_seq_one_letter_code
_entity_poly.pdbx_strand_id
1 'polypeptide(L)'
;NLYLDNMEATGFYRVPLSSALPGDILLCCFGASVANHAAIYCGDGELLHHIPEQLSKRERYSEKWQRRTHSVWRHRHWSASAFTGIYNDLVAASACM
;
A
#
# COMPACT_ATOMS: atom_id res chain seq x y z
N ASN A 1 5.82 -7.51 -16.25
CA ASN A 1 4.67 -7.06 -15.44
C ASN A 1 5.00 -5.64 -15.02
N LEU A 2 4.27 -4.62 -15.50
CA LEU A 2 4.68 -3.22 -15.34
C LEU A 2 4.98 -2.80 -13.90
N TYR A 3 4.30 -3.35 -12.90
CA TYR A 3 4.67 -3.08 -11.51
C TYR A 3 6.08 -3.61 -11.21
N LEU A 4 6.27 -4.92 -11.35
CA LEU A 4 7.52 -5.59 -10.99
C LEU A 4 8.70 -5.09 -11.81
N ASP A 5 8.48 -4.81 -13.10
CA ASP A 5 9.52 -4.35 -14.02
C ASP A 5 10.04 -2.95 -13.64
N ASN A 6 9.20 -2.11 -13.00
CA ASN A 6 9.54 -0.72 -12.69
C ASN A 6 9.86 -0.45 -11.22
N MET A 7 9.48 -1.32 -10.28
CA MET A 7 9.69 -1.05 -8.85
C MET A 7 11.15 -0.73 -8.52
N GLU A 8 12.08 -1.62 -8.87
CA GLU A 8 13.51 -1.41 -8.58
C GLU A 8 14.09 -0.22 -9.35
N ALA A 9 13.72 -0.09 -10.63
CA ALA A 9 14.16 1.01 -11.50
C ALA A 9 13.74 2.38 -10.98
N THR A 10 12.62 2.45 -10.25
CA THR A 10 12.08 3.69 -9.67
C THR A 10 12.48 3.89 -8.22
N GLY A 11 13.50 3.17 -7.74
CA GLY A 11 14.06 3.39 -6.40
C GLY A 11 13.31 2.68 -5.27
N PHE A 12 12.43 1.73 -5.58
CA PHE A 12 11.89 0.83 -4.57
C PHE A 12 12.81 -0.38 -4.34
N TYR A 13 12.70 -0.98 -3.17
CA TYR A 13 13.32 -2.26 -2.85
C TYR A 13 12.34 -3.13 -2.06
N ARG A 14 12.47 -4.46 -2.21
CA ARG A 14 11.58 -5.39 -1.51
C ARG A 14 11.89 -5.42 -0.02
N VAL A 15 10.86 -5.53 0.79
CA VAL A 15 10.95 -5.77 2.23
C VAL A 15 10.10 -6.99 2.64
N PRO A 16 10.48 -7.71 3.70
CA PRO A 16 9.63 -8.75 4.27
C PRO A 16 8.31 -8.14 4.77
N LEU A 17 7.21 -8.88 4.62
CA LEU A 17 5.89 -8.43 5.09
C LEU A 17 5.88 -8.16 6.61
N SER A 18 6.64 -8.95 7.39
CA SER A 18 6.80 -8.75 8.84
C SER A 18 7.53 -7.46 9.21
N SER A 19 8.14 -6.77 8.26
CA SER A 19 8.86 -5.51 8.45
C SER A 19 8.20 -4.34 7.71
N ALA A 20 6.95 -4.52 7.26
CA ALA A 20 6.18 -3.48 6.61
C ALA A 20 5.99 -2.28 7.55
N LEU A 21 6.21 -1.08 7.01
CA LEU A 21 6.03 0.19 7.70
C LEU A 21 4.98 1.04 6.98
N PRO A 22 4.32 1.97 7.69
CA PRO A 22 3.41 2.91 7.05
C PRO A 22 4.08 3.64 5.87
N GLY A 23 3.37 3.73 4.76
CA GLY A 23 3.87 4.26 3.49
C GLY A 23 4.49 3.21 2.54
N ASP A 24 4.70 1.97 2.98
CA ASP A 24 5.14 0.89 2.09
C ASP A 24 4.04 0.53 1.08
N ILE A 25 4.46 0.09 -0.11
CA ILE A 25 3.55 -0.36 -1.16
C ILE A 25 3.38 -1.87 -1.07
N LEU A 26 2.13 -2.32 -0.91
CA LEU A 26 1.74 -3.72 -1.11
C LEU A 26 1.27 -3.89 -2.54
N LEU A 27 1.96 -4.76 -3.28
CA LEU A 27 1.45 -5.28 -4.53
C LEU A 27 0.63 -6.54 -4.26
N CYS A 28 -0.54 -6.62 -4.87
CA CYS A 28 -1.52 -7.67 -4.69
C CYS A 28 -1.93 -8.30 -6.02
N CYS A 29 -2.25 -9.59 -5.98
CA CYS A 29 -2.88 -10.35 -7.05
C CYS A 29 -4.41 -10.23 -6.92
N PHE A 30 -5.02 -9.39 -7.75
CA PHE A 30 -6.45 -9.09 -7.71
C PHE A 30 -7.15 -9.62 -8.96
N GLY A 31 -7.88 -10.74 -8.82
CA GLY A 31 -8.57 -11.39 -9.93
C GLY A 31 -7.65 -12.05 -10.98
N ALA A 32 -6.35 -12.07 -10.73
CA ALA A 32 -5.33 -12.66 -11.60
C ALA A 32 -4.24 -13.34 -10.76
N SER A 33 -3.39 -14.16 -11.41
CA SER A 33 -2.22 -14.80 -10.77
C SER A 33 -0.98 -13.90 -10.70
N VAL A 34 -1.05 -12.70 -11.28
CA VAL A 34 0.05 -11.72 -11.33
C VAL A 34 -0.28 -10.49 -10.50
N ALA A 35 0.77 -9.83 -9.98
CA ALA A 35 0.62 -8.56 -9.28
C ALA A 35 0.03 -7.49 -10.21
N ASN A 36 -1.15 -6.96 -9.87
CA ASN A 36 -1.86 -6.00 -10.71
C ASN A 36 -2.59 -4.91 -9.92
N HIS A 37 -2.55 -4.98 -8.59
CA HIS A 37 -3.17 -4.02 -7.70
C HIS A 37 -2.13 -3.49 -6.70
N ALA A 38 -2.13 -2.18 -6.44
CA ALA A 38 -1.26 -1.57 -5.45
C ALA A 38 -2.09 -0.97 -4.31
N ALA A 39 -1.57 -1.11 -3.09
CA ALA A 39 -2.10 -0.48 -1.89
C ALA A 39 -0.95 0.13 -1.08
N ILE A 40 -1.25 1.19 -0.33
CA ILE A 40 -0.32 1.78 0.64
C ILE A 40 -0.65 1.17 2.01
N TYR A 41 0.34 0.65 2.71
CA TYR A 41 0.18 0.26 4.11
C TYR A 41 0.03 1.51 4.96
N CYS A 42 -1.01 1.59 5.78
CA CYS A 42 -1.25 2.76 6.62
C CYS A 42 -0.73 2.60 8.06
N GLY A 43 -0.20 1.43 8.41
CA GLY A 43 -0.03 1.06 9.82
C GLY A 43 -1.30 0.45 10.40
N ASP A 44 -1.22 -0.06 11.63
CA ASP A 44 -2.34 -0.58 12.42
C ASP A 44 -3.27 -1.58 11.70
N GLY A 45 -2.72 -2.28 10.71
CA GLY A 45 -3.46 -3.25 9.92
C GLY A 45 -4.46 -2.60 8.95
N GLU A 46 -4.19 -1.40 8.46
CA GLU A 46 -4.99 -0.70 7.44
C GLU A 46 -4.25 -0.59 6.10
N LEU A 47 -5.03 -0.57 5.01
CA LEU A 47 -4.60 -0.27 3.65
C LEU A 47 -5.35 0.94 3.12
N LEU A 48 -4.65 1.81 2.40
CA LEU A 48 -5.25 2.80 1.51
C LEU A 48 -5.08 2.33 0.07
N HIS A 49 -6.18 2.24 -0.67
CA HIS A 49 -6.15 1.88 -2.08
C HIS A 49 -7.41 2.35 -2.81
N HIS A 50 -7.42 2.14 -4.13
CA HIS A 50 -8.59 2.31 -4.98
C HIS A 50 -8.97 0.95 -5.54
N ILE A 51 -10.17 0.47 -5.22
CA ILE A 51 -10.72 -0.76 -5.82
C ILE A 51 -11.47 -0.35 -7.10
N PRO A 52 -11.36 -1.11 -8.20
CA PRO A 52 -12.13 -0.83 -9.41
C PRO A 52 -13.62 -0.62 -9.09
N GLU A 53 -14.20 0.43 -9.69
CA GLU A 53 -15.61 0.81 -9.53
C GLU A 53 -16.00 1.28 -8.11
N GLN A 54 -15.03 1.54 -7.22
CA GLN A 54 -15.26 2.08 -5.88
C GLN A 54 -14.45 3.36 -5.67
N LEU A 55 -14.87 4.18 -4.71
CA LEU A 55 -14.03 5.30 -4.25
C LEU A 55 -12.76 4.77 -3.59
N SER A 56 -11.69 5.56 -3.64
CA SER A 56 -10.51 5.34 -2.82
C SER A 56 -10.91 5.30 -1.35
N LYS A 57 -10.39 4.33 -0.60
CA LYS A 57 -10.78 4.11 0.78
C LYS A 57 -9.67 3.54 1.62
N ARG A 58 -9.79 3.75 2.93
CA ARG A 58 -9.07 2.98 3.95
C ARG A 58 -9.89 1.76 4.31
N GLU A 59 -9.28 0.58 4.28
CA GLU A 59 -9.92 -0.63 4.79
C GLU A 59 -8.92 -1.54 5.49
N ARG A 60 -9.45 -2.45 6.31
CA ARG A 60 -8.64 -3.38 7.08
C ARG A 60 -7.84 -4.29 6.16
N TYR A 61 -6.55 -4.46 6.46
CA TYR A 61 -5.65 -5.43 5.88
C TYR A 61 -5.98 -6.86 6.36
N SER A 62 -7.17 -7.32 5.97
CA SER A 62 -7.73 -8.62 6.34
C SER A 62 -6.95 -9.78 5.75
N GLU A 63 -7.21 -10.99 6.24
CA GLU A 63 -6.64 -12.23 5.71
C GLU A 63 -6.87 -12.39 4.20
N LYS A 64 -8.01 -11.90 3.68
CA LYS A 64 -8.31 -11.87 2.24
C LYS A 64 -7.25 -11.07 1.47
N TRP A 65 -6.82 -9.93 1.99
CA TRP A 65 -5.79 -9.10 1.38
C TRP A 65 -4.40 -9.69 1.59
N GLN A 66 -4.10 -10.21 2.78
CA GLN A 66 -2.82 -10.86 3.07
C GLN A 66 -2.56 -12.04 2.13
N ARG A 67 -3.56 -12.89 1.87
CA ARG A 67 -3.46 -13.99 0.90
C ARG A 67 -3.27 -13.52 -0.55
N ARG A 68 -3.67 -12.28 -0.86
CA ARG A 68 -3.47 -11.67 -2.19
C ARG A 68 -2.16 -10.92 -2.30
N THR A 69 -1.49 -10.63 -1.19
CA THR A 69 -0.24 -9.87 -1.19
C THR A 69 0.86 -10.68 -1.85
N HIS A 70 1.35 -10.15 -2.97
CA HIS A 70 2.46 -10.70 -3.72
C HIS A 70 3.80 -10.26 -3.11
N SER A 71 3.92 -8.98 -2.75
CA SER A 71 5.18 -8.40 -2.29
C SER A 71 4.98 -7.04 -1.63
N VAL A 72 5.88 -6.69 -0.72
CA VAL A 72 5.95 -5.36 -0.09
C VAL A 72 7.21 -4.64 -0.57
N TRP A 73 7.08 -3.34 -0.81
CA TRP A 73 8.11 -2.50 -1.39
C TRP A 73 8.23 -1.17 -0.65
N ARG A 74 9.46 -0.77 -0.36
CA ARG A 74 9.78 0.51 0.26
C ARG A 74 10.61 1.36 -0.69
N HIS A 75 10.28 2.65 -0.79
CA HIS A 75 11.08 3.60 -1.57
C HIS A 75 12.35 3.99 -0.81
N ARG A 76 13.47 4.18 -1.51
CA ARG A 76 14.77 4.56 -0.89
C ARG A 76 14.74 5.89 -0.14
N HIS A 77 13.86 6.81 -0.56
CA HIS A 77 13.67 8.11 0.09
C HIS A 77 12.58 8.08 1.17
N TRP A 78 12.15 6.89 1.61
CA TRP A 78 11.15 6.77 2.66
C TRP A 78 11.63 7.45 3.95
N SER A 79 10.71 8.18 4.58
CA SER A 79 10.87 8.71 5.93
C SER A 79 9.52 8.66 6.63
N ALA A 80 9.52 8.60 7.96
CA ALA A 80 8.29 8.55 8.75
C ALA A 80 7.35 9.75 8.44
N SER A 81 7.92 10.95 8.30
CA SER A 81 7.14 12.17 8.07
C SER A 81 6.42 12.19 6.72
N ALA A 82 6.97 11.52 5.69
CA ALA A 82 6.36 11.45 4.37
C ALA A 82 4.97 10.80 4.41
N PHE A 83 4.79 9.79 5.28
CA PHE A 83 3.49 9.16 5.47
C PHE A 83 2.64 9.91 6.51
N THR A 84 3.23 10.37 7.62
CA THR A 84 2.49 11.05 8.69
C THR A 84 1.74 12.30 8.19
N GLY A 85 2.33 13.11 7.31
CA GLY A 85 1.66 14.27 6.73
C GLY A 85 0.39 13.90 5.97
N ILE A 86 0.52 12.95 5.02
CA ILE A 86 -0.62 12.45 4.23
C ILE A 86 -1.68 11.83 5.14
N TYR A 87 -1.27 11.04 6.13
CA TYR A 87 -2.21 10.38 7.04
C TYR A 87 -2.99 11.39 7.88
N ASN A 88 -2.34 12.43 8.40
CA ASN A 88 -2.99 13.50 9.15
C ASN A 88 -4.03 14.24 8.29
N ASP A 89 -3.72 14.54 7.04
CA ASP A 89 -4.66 15.17 6.11
C ASP A 89 -5.89 14.28 5.86
N LEU A 90 -5.69 12.98 5.69
CA LEU A 90 -6.79 12.01 5.52
C LEU A 90 -7.66 11.88 6.77
N VAL A 91 -7.06 11.90 7.96
CA VAL A 91 -7.79 11.88 9.23
C VAL A 91 -8.61 13.16 9.39
N ALA A 92 -8.02 14.32 9.14
CA ALA A 92 -8.71 15.61 9.24
C ALA A 92 -9.91 15.69 8.29
N ALA A 93 -9.75 15.27 7.03
CA ALA A 93 -10.85 15.23 6.06
C ALA A 93 -11.99 14.28 6.46
N SER A 94 -11.67 13.20 7.20
CA SER A 94 -12.67 12.23 7.66
C SER A 94 -13.45 12.70 8.89
N ALA A 95 -12.91 13.63 9.68
CA ALA A 95 -13.56 14.18 10.88
C ALA A 95 -14.56 15.31 10.59
N CYS A 96 -14.57 15.83 9.35
CA CYS A 96 -15.47 16.88 8.90
C CYS A 96 -16.77 16.37 8.25
N MET A 97 -17.00 15.05 8.23
CA MET A 97 -18.27 14.41 7.85
C MET A 97 -18.93 13.79 9.07
#